data_AF-A0A4S2LAQ1-F1
#
_entry.id   AF-A0A4S2LAQ1-F1
#
_cell.length_a   1.000
_cell.length_b   1.000
_cell.length_c   1.000
_cell.angle_alpha   90.00
_cell.angle_beta   90.00
_cell.angle_gamma   90.00
#
_symmetry.space_group_name_H-M   'P 1'
#
loop_
_entity.id
_entity.type
_entity.pdbx_description
1 polymer ?
#
loop_
_entity_poly.entity_id
_entity_poly.type
_entity_poly.pdbx_seq_one_letter_code
_entity_poly.pdbx_strand_id
1 'polypeptide(L)'
;MFYVRSLLLLLGVLTTSNAELFLPVSVVGCGTIKGCLFPPICTDSYCEFMTTWKLVTHNAEDYVEFELKGKLNDPGGFLSLAFSEDKKISTAGVVGCYHHAAIGAVRVRAGYNSGKINTFYTGSDTELLISEGDNLGGTYNPADKVLQCRFRRRVRPRDMVLQLKDLSEPNAYYLTITRGNDVLPSGFSRPFAGGEATYDNSVLITSPIYGSMTVISEQGSALMKTHGCLMVLAWVLCASIGVILARYYKELWPNSGLLGERVWFQSHRILQSSCVILTCIAVILAFIYCEGYSRVSTFPHYVHPILGLIVFCLALLNPLITFCRCKVDHPDRPWFNWIHFFIGTFAHVLSVPTMMLGLRMPAAGFQLQFLNYPLWILIFFVIFQFCIELILEIHGCMYHNRNKNKRREYMRELTQYHAGVRTALGPRSKPPEPEPSLSELLQSTTFDLIDANVNHTTSGRGRLNAVRVGNCSQNPCTLYKNEDTLIEVNFTTYRTVSEGSVHTCFHRHGLRPQCHRNGRRSLCTGIVGGCPLQSNVQYTYRYPHKFGFTFSGTARFVVLGDFGREIVCARFGINLIER
;
A
#
# COMPACT_ATOMS: atom_id res chain seq x y z
N MET A 1 8.13 -81.95 -26.11
CA MET A 1 9.08 -81.01 -25.48
C MET A 1 8.48 -79.61 -25.37
N PHE A 2 7.33 -79.42 -24.70
CA PHE A 2 6.78 -78.09 -24.33
C PHE A 2 5.59 -78.30 -23.39
N TYR A 3 5.80 -78.70 -22.13
CA TYR A 3 4.77 -78.67 -21.07
C TYR A 3 5.39 -78.85 -19.65
N VAL A 4 6.49 -78.15 -19.34
CA VAL A 4 7.02 -78.12 -17.95
C VAL A 4 7.76 -76.80 -17.71
N ARG A 5 7.06 -75.65 -17.68
CA ARG A 5 7.65 -74.38 -17.20
C ARG A 5 6.68 -73.39 -16.53
N SER A 6 5.46 -73.81 -16.16
CA SER A 6 4.48 -72.94 -15.49
C SER A 6 4.04 -73.39 -14.10
N LEU A 7 4.78 -74.30 -13.44
CA LEU A 7 4.40 -74.84 -12.13
C LEU A 7 5.54 -74.81 -11.08
N LEU A 8 6.40 -73.79 -11.12
CA LEU A 8 7.51 -73.60 -10.17
C LEU A 8 7.68 -72.13 -9.73
N LEU A 9 6.58 -71.39 -9.61
CA LEU A 9 6.54 -70.02 -9.09
C LEU A 9 5.49 -69.82 -7.99
N LEU A 10 5.20 -70.86 -7.20
CA LEU A 10 4.16 -70.80 -6.16
C LEU A 10 4.55 -71.44 -4.82
N LEU A 11 5.85 -71.55 -4.53
CA LEU A 11 6.35 -71.94 -3.20
C LEU A 11 7.68 -71.22 -2.92
N GLY A 12 7.63 -69.89 -2.88
CA GLY A 12 8.70 -69.03 -2.39
C GLY A 12 8.28 -68.41 -1.06
N VAL A 13 8.43 -69.20 0.00
CA VAL A 13 8.61 -68.81 1.41
C VAL A 13 8.24 -67.34 1.75
N LEU A 14 7.01 -67.15 2.21
CA LEU A 14 6.65 -66.02 3.09
C LEU A 14 7.40 -66.21 4.43
N THR A 15 8.64 -65.76 4.51
CA THR A 15 9.13 -65.22 5.78
C THR A 15 8.62 -63.78 5.86
N THR A 16 7.38 -63.62 6.29
CA THR A 16 6.95 -62.34 6.84
C THR A 16 7.80 -62.11 8.08
N SER A 17 8.83 -61.29 7.97
CA SER A 17 9.34 -60.59 9.14
C SER A 17 8.13 -59.97 9.81
N ASN A 18 7.86 -60.33 11.07
CA ASN A 18 6.95 -59.58 11.93
C ASN A 18 7.54 -58.18 12.10
N ALA A 19 7.36 -57.32 11.11
CA ALA A 19 7.48 -55.89 11.32
C ALA A 19 6.29 -55.55 12.23
N GLU A 20 6.59 -55.26 13.49
CA GLU A 20 5.58 -54.78 14.43
C GLU A 20 4.81 -53.63 13.78
N LEU A 21 3.52 -53.84 13.57
CA LEU A 21 2.66 -52.90 12.88
C LEU A 21 2.41 -51.70 13.81
N PHE A 22 2.99 -50.54 13.49
CA PHE A 22 2.67 -49.30 14.18
C PHE A 22 1.20 -48.94 13.94
N LEU A 23 0.39 -48.93 15.01
CA LEU A 23 -1.04 -48.67 14.92
C LEU A 23 -1.30 -47.18 14.67
N PRO A 24 -2.24 -46.85 13.76
CA PRO A 24 -2.51 -45.46 13.41
C PRO A 24 -3.07 -44.68 14.61
N VAL A 25 -2.61 -43.44 14.76
CA VAL A 25 -3.18 -42.51 15.75
C VAL A 25 -4.60 -42.10 15.33
N SER A 26 -5.54 -42.20 16.27
CA SER A 26 -6.99 -42.01 16.06
C SER A 26 -7.61 -41.12 17.13
N VAL A 27 -8.72 -40.45 16.81
CA VAL A 27 -9.52 -39.64 17.75
C VAL A 27 -10.52 -40.45 18.57
N VAL A 28 -10.60 -41.76 18.37
CA VAL A 28 -11.50 -42.64 19.14
C VAL A 28 -11.13 -42.57 20.62
N GLY A 29 -12.12 -42.26 21.47
CA GLY A 29 -11.93 -42.16 22.91
C GLY A 29 -11.44 -40.80 23.42
N CYS A 30 -11.36 -39.79 22.54
CA CYS A 30 -11.09 -38.41 22.95
C CYS A 30 -12.17 -37.90 23.90
N GLY A 31 -11.76 -37.33 25.04
CA GLY A 31 -12.66 -36.81 26.07
C GLY A 31 -13.22 -37.86 27.01
N THR A 32 -12.84 -39.14 26.86
CA THR A 32 -13.29 -40.22 27.74
C THR A 32 -12.12 -41.02 28.29
N ILE A 33 -11.26 -41.56 27.42
CA ILE A 33 -10.11 -42.40 27.81
C ILE A 33 -8.76 -41.73 27.54
N LYS A 34 -8.75 -40.65 26.75
CA LYS A 34 -7.57 -39.85 26.45
C LYS A 34 -7.94 -38.40 26.19
N GLY A 35 -7.05 -37.49 26.57
CA GLY A 35 -7.14 -36.08 26.21
C GLY A 35 -6.69 -35.92 24.77
N CYS A 36 -7.31 -34.99 24.05
CA CYS A 36 -7.01 -34.78 22.64
C CYS A 36 -7.03 -33.30 22.27
N LEU A 37 -6.16 -32.96 21.33
CA LEU A 37 -6.00 -31.64 20.74
C LEU A 37 -5.95 -31.78 19.21
N PHE A 38 -6.98 -31.30 18.52
CA PHE A 38 -7.10 -31.39 17.05
C PHE A 38 -8.00 -30.27 16.47
N PRO A 39 -7.87 -29.93 15.17
CA PRO A 39 -8.74 -28.96 14.50
C PRO A 39 -10.21 -29.41 14.42
N PRO A 40 -11.21 -28.51 14.34
CA PRO A 40 -12.64 -28.87 14.38
C PRO A 40 -13.11 -29.78 13.22
N ILE A 41 -12.41 -29.74 12.08
CA ILE A 41 -12.74 -30.50 10.85
C ILE A 41 -12.03 -31.87 10.82
N CYS A 42 -11.26 -32.21 11.86
CA CYS A 42 -10.50 -33.46 11.93
C CYS A 42 -11.42 -34.69 12.05
N THR A 43 -11.17 -35.71 11.21
CA THR A 43 -11.72 -37.06 11.30
C THR A 43 -10.58 -38.09 11.38
N ASP A 44 -10.89 -39.34 11.71
CA ASP A 44 -9.87 -40.42 11.77
C ASP A 44 -9.11 -40.60 10.43
N SER A 45 -9.81 -40.37 9.31
CA SER A 45 -9.27 -40.48 7.95
C SER A 45 -8.64 -39.19 7.44
N TYR A 46 -9.09 -38.03 7.89
CA TYR A 46 -8.59 -36.72 7.44
C TYR A 46 -8.32 -35.81 8.64
N CYS A 47 -7.04 -35.67 9.00
CA CYS A 47 -6.62 -34.75 10.04
C CYS A 47 -5.28 -34.13 9.69
N GLU A 48 -5.23 -32.80 9.67
CA GLU A 48 -4.03 -32.07 9.33
C GLU A 48 -2.94 -32.29 10.39
N PHE A 49 -3.34 -32.20 11.66
CA PHE A 49 -2.55 -32.59 12.81
C PHE A 49 -3.47 -32.97 13.96
N MET A 50 -2.97 -33.81 14.86
CA MET A 50 -3.62 -34.12 16.12
C MET A 50 -2.58 -34.58 17.15
N THR A 51 -2.92 -34.31 18.40
CA THR A 51 -2.21 -34.81 19.56
C THR A 51 -3.20 -35.49 20.49
N THR A 52 -2.84 -36.64 21.06
CA THR A 52 -3.57 -37.23 22.16
C THR A 52 -2.61 -37.51 23.32
N TRP A 53 -3.15 -37.59 24.52
CA TRP A 53 -2.39 -37.97 25.71
C TRP A 53 -3.26 -38.76 26.68
N LYS A 54 -2.65 -39.71 27.39
CA LYS A 54 -3.30 -40.44 28.49
C LYS A 54 -2.29 -40.80 29.57
N LEU A 55 -2.76 -40.88 30.80
CA LEU A 55 -1.96 -41.36 31.92
C LEU A 55 -1.81 -42.88 31.82
N VAL A 56 -0.58 -43.38 31.96
CA VAL A 56 -0.25 -44.81 31.98
C VAL A 56 0.78 -45.07 33.08
N THR A 57 0.64 -46.18 33.80
CA THR A 57 1.63 -46.60 34.79
C THR A 57 2.54 -47.66 34.16
N HIS A 58 3.85 -47.46 34.26
CA HIS A 58 4.88 -48.39 33.77
C HIS A 58 5.93 -48.58 34.85
N ASN A 59 6.22 -49.84 35.23
CA ASN A 59 7.18 -50.19 36.28
C ASN A 59 6.99 -49.43 37.60
N ALA A 60 5.73 -49.31 38.06
CA ALA A 60 5.35 -48.59 39.29
C ALA A 60 5.62 -47.07 39.28
N GLU A 61 5.87 -46.48 38.10
CA GLU A 61 5.95 -45.04 37.90
C GLU A 61 4.89 -44.56 36.90
N ASP A 62 4.46 -43.31 37.05
CA ASP A 62 3.47 -42.71 36.18
C ASP A 62 4.10 -41.97 34.99
N TYR A 63 3.56 -42.26 33.81
CA TYR A 63 3.95 -41.70 32.53
C TYR A 63 2.73 -41.12 31.82
N VAL A 64 2.97 -40.16 30.95
CA VAL A 64 1.99 -39.71 29.96
C VAL A 64 2.38 -40.31 28.62
N GLU A 65 1.50 -41.12 28.04
CA GLU A 65 1.63 -41.62 26.67
C GLU A 65 1.08 -40.56 25.72
N PHE A 66 1.97 -39.97 24.93
CA PHE A 66 1.63 -39.00 23.89
C PHE A 66 1.54 -39.70 22.52
N GLU A 67 0.48 -39.39 21.78
CA GLU A 67 0.35 -39.75 20.36
C GLU A 67 0.32 -38.46 19.54
N LEU A 68 1.18 -38.35 18.54
CA LEU A 68 1.25 -37.19 17.65
C LEU A 68 1.09 -37.68 16.21
N LYS A 69 0.23 -37.03 15.42
CA LYS A 69 0.03 -37.29 13.99
C LYS A 69 -0.08 -35.97 13.26
N GLY A 70 0.58 -35.83 12.11
CA GLY A 70 0.45 -34.64 11.31
C GLY A 70 1.03 -34.77 9.91
N LYS A 71 0.44 -34.06 8.96
CA LYS A 71 0.91 -34.00 7.58
C LYS A 71 2.14 -33.07 7.48
N LEU A 72 3.20 -33.48 6.83
CA LEU A 72 4.38 -32.65 6.59
C LEU A 72 4.34 -32.09 5.17
N ASN A 73 4.94 -30.91 4.99
CA ASN A 73 5.08 -30.30 3.66
C ASN A 73 6.25 -30.93 2.90
N ASP A 74 7.36 -31.16 3.61
CA ASP A 74 8.60 -31.75 3.13
C ASP A 74 8.84 -33.14 3.74
N PRO A 75 9.64 -34.01 3.07
CA PRO A 75 10.02 -35.30 3.63
C PRO A 75 10.86 -35.17 4.89
N GLY A 76 11.58 -34.07 5.10
CA GLY A 76 12.22 -33.74 6.37
C GLY A 76 11.35 -32.78 7.17
N GLY A 77 10.89 -33.19 8.35
CA GLY A 77 10.07 -32.32 9.19
C GLY A 77 9.80 -32.89 10.57
N PHE A 78 9.15 -32.08 11.41
CA PHE A 78 8.88 -32.39 12.81
C PHE A 78 7.46 -32.03 13.22
N LEU A 79 7.03 -32.67 14.30
CA LEU A 79 5.79 -32.42 15.01
C LEU A 79 6.10 -32.35 16.51
N SER A 80 5.77 -31.22 17.14
CA SER A 80 6.06 -30.98 18.55
C SER A 80 4.86 -30.41 19.30
N LEU A 81 4.79 -30.76 20.58
CA LEU A 81 3.87 -30.24 21.58
C LEU A 81 4.65 -29.46 22.63
N ALA A 82 4.24 -28.23 22.90
CA ALA A 82 4.79 -27.37 23.94
C ALA A 82 3.84 -27.24 25.13
N PHE A 83 4.39 -27.23 26.33
CA PHE A 83 3.72 -27.03 27.62
C PHE A 83 4.19 -25.68 28.19
N SER A 84 3.32 -24.67 28.13
CA SER A 84 3.64 -23.32 28.60
C SER A 84 2.74 -22.91 29.77
N GLU A 85 3.28 -22.13 30.70
CA GLU A 85 2.47 -21.51 31.78
C GLU A 85 1.69 -20.29 31.27
N ASP A 86 2.10 -19.74 30.12
CA ASP A 86 1.45 -18.61 29.45
C ASP A 86 1.11 -18.94 27.99
N LYS A 87 0.28 -18.10 27.36
CA LYS A 87 -0.03 -18.20 25.91
C LYS A 87 1.13 -17.78 24.99
N LYS A 88 2.23 -17.25 25.54
CA LYS A 88 3.32 -16.63 24.77
C LYS A 88 4.47 -17.59 24.47
N ILE A 89 4.48 -18.79 25.07
CA ILE A 89 5.48 -19.87 24.82
C ILE A 89 6.92 -19.35 25.04
N SER A 90 7.07 -18.40 25.97
CA SER A 90 8.35 -17.75 26.30
C SER A 90 9.30 -18.73 27.00
N THR A 91 8.73 -19.57 27.88
CA THR A 91 9.38 -20.70 28.55
C THR A 91 8.41 -21.88 28.63
N ALA A 92 8.74 -22.97 27.98
CA ALA A 92 7.88 -24.11 27.77
C ALA A 92 8.71 -25.40 27.72
N GLY A 93 8.17 -26.45 28.34
CA GLY A 93 8.64 -27.82 28.09
C GLY A 93 8.18 -28.24 26.70
N VAL A 94 8.99 -29.00 25.96
CA VAL A 94 8.65 -29.45 24.61
C VAL A 94 8.88 -30.95 24.47
N VAL A 95 7.94 -31.63 23.84
CA VAL A 95 8.09 -33.02 23.39
C VAL A 95 7.68 -33.12 21.95
N GLY A 96 8.27 -34.05 21.20
CA GLY A 96 7.93 -34.19 19.79
C GLY A 96 8.76 -35.23 19.08
N CYS A 97 8.42 -35.43 17.81
CA CYS A 97 9.17 -36.30 16.93
C CYS A 97 9.49 -35.61 15.60
N TYR A 98 10.55 -36.08 14.97
CA TYR A 98 10.97 -35.59 13.66
C TYR A 98 11.39 -36.76 12.77
N HIS A 99 11.15 -36.60 11.47
CA HIS A 99 11.61 -37.55 10.46
C HIS A 99 12.94 -37.08 9.88
N HIS A 100 13.97 -37.89 10.10
CA HIS A 100 15.31 -37.62 9.59
C HIS A 100 15.44 -38.22 8.18
N ALA A 101 15.09 -37.44 7.17
CA ALA A 101 14.99 -37.91 5.78
C ALA A 101 16.24 -38.63 5.25
N ALA A 102 17.45 -38.24 5.67
CA ALA A 102 18.69 -38.90 5.24
C ALA A 102 18.90 -40.32 5.82
N ILE A 103 18.27 -40.62 6.97
CA ILE A 103 18.38 -41.92 7.66
C ILE A 103 17.09 -42.73 7.47
N GLY A 104 15.98 -42.09 7.08
CA GLY A 104 14.66 -42.72 6.97
C GLY A 104 14.06 -43.11 8.32
N ALA A 105 14.52 -42.50 9.42
CA ALA A 105 14.11 -42.84 10.77
C ALA A 105 13.32 -41.70 11.41
N VAL A 106 12.29 -42.05 12.19
CA VAL A 106 11.58 -41.11 13.07
C VAL A 106 12.20 -41.18 14.46
N ARG A 107 12.52 -40.02 15.03
CA ARG A 107 13.11 -39.93 16.38
C ARG A 107 12.26 -39.04 17.27
N VAL A 108 12.16 -39.42 18.53
CA VAL A 108 11.45 -38.65 19.57
C VAL A 108 12.47 -37.90 20.42
N ARG A 109 12.13 -36.68 20.83
CA ARG A 109 12.92 -35.86 21.76
C ARG A 109 12.01 -35.13 22.74
N ALA A 110 12.53 -34.98 23.96
CA ALA A 110 12.00 -34.08 24.98
C ALA A 110 13.04 -33.00 25.27
N GLY A 111 12.57 -31.81 25.65
CA GLY A 111 13.43 -30.68 25.92
C GLY A 111 12.65 -29.53 26.52
N TYR A 112 13.27 -28.36 26.50
CA TYR A 112 12.66 -27.11 26.91
C TYR A 112 13.13 -25.99 26.01
N ASN A 113 12.34 -24.93 25.89
CA ASN A 113 12.80 -23.70 25.29
C ASN A 113 13.23 -22.71 26.38
N SER A 114 14.33 -22.01 26.14
CA SER A 114 14.76 -20.87 26.95
C SER A 114 15.10 -19.75 25.98
N GLY A 115 14.20 -18.78 25.87
CA GLY A 115 14.30 -17.72 24.87
C GLY A 115 14.08 -18.24 23.44
N LYS A 116 15.16 -18.38 22.65
CA LYS A 116 15.06 -18.49 21.19
C LYS A 116 15.52 -19.82 20.58
N ILE A 117 15.89 -20.81 21.40
CA ILE A 117 16.44 -22.12 20.98
C ILE A 117 15.81 -23.23 21.83
N ASN A 118 15.54 -24.39 21.23
CA ASN A 118 15.21 -25.61 21.97
C ASN A 118 16.48 -26.26 22.51
N THR A 119 16.47 -26.55 23.80
CA THR A 119 17.51 -27.36 24.44
C THR A 119 16.92 -28.74 24.73
N PHE A 120 17.46 -29.77 24.08
CA PHE A 120 17.00 -31.14 24.25
C PHE A 120 17.64 -31.80 25.47
N TYR A 121 16.85 -32.59 26.18
CA TYR A 121 17.35 -33.37 27.32
C TYR A 121 18.38 -34.38 26.84
N THR A 122 19.55 -34.36 27.46
CA THR A 122 20.68 -35.29 27.23
C THR A 122 21.25 -35.81 28.55
N GLY A 123 20.50 -35.67 29.64
CA GLY A 123 20.93 -36.12 30.97
C GLY A 123 20.89 -37.64 31.13
N SER A 124 21.28 -38.11 32.32
CA SER A 124 21.44 -39.52 32.64
C SER A 124 20.13 -40.29 32.87
N ASP A 125 19.00 -39.60 32.98
CA ASP A 125 17.68 -40.23 33.13
C ASP A 125 17.21 -40.80 31.78
N THR A 126 17.69 -41.99 31.45
CA THR A 126 17.35 -42.70 30.20
C THR A 126 15.87 -43.10 30.12
N GLU A 127 15.17 -43.10 31.26
CA GLU A 127 13.76 -43.47 31.35
C GLU A 127 12.82 -42.25 31.31
N LEU A 128 13.33 -41.01 31.23
CA LEU A 128 12.48 -39.83 31.08
C LEU A 128 11.52 -39.94 29.87
N LEU A 129 12.03 -40.50 28.78
CA LEU A 129 11.33 -40.63 27.49
C LEU A 129 11.50 -42.04 26.94
N ILE A 130 10.41 -42.81 26.90
CA ILE A 130 10.37 -44.17 26.36
C ILE A 130 9.75 -44.10 24.96
N SER A 131 10.56 -44.44 23.95
CA SER A 131 10.15 -44.45 22.53
C SER A 131 10.37 -45.79 21.83
N GLU A 132 10.69 -46.84 22.58
CA GLU A 132 10.94 -48.19 22.07
C GLU A 132 10.05 -49.20 22.81
N GLY A 133 9.59 -50.24 22.11
CA GLY A 133 8.66 -51.25 22.60
C GLY A 133 7.37 -51.34 21.77
N ASP A 134 6.47 -52.24 22.17
CA ASP A 134 5.23 -52.52 21.43
C ASP A 134 4.46 -51.25 21.09
N ASN A 135 4.32 -50.96 19.79
CA ASN A 135 3.57 -49.82 19.27
C ASN A 135 4.07 -48.44 19.77
N LEU A 136 5.32 -48.34 20.22
CA LEU A 136 6.03 -47.10 20.51
C LEU A 136 7.03 -46.77 19.39
N GLY A 137 7.42 -45.50 19.30
CA GLY A 137 8.33 -45.00 18.27
C GLY A 137 7.62 -44.10 17.27
N GLY A 138 7.94 -44.19 15.98
CA GLY A 138 7.27 -43.40 14.98
C GLY A 138 7.47 -43.90 13.56
N THR A 139 6.58 -43.46 12.68
CA THR A 139 6.55 -43.83 11.27
C THR A 139 6.26 -42.61 10.41
N TYR A 140 6.80 -42.60 9.20
CA TYR A 140 6.54 -41.60 8.20
C TYR A 140 6.01 -42.28 6.95
N ASN A 141 4.78 -41.94 6.55
CA ASN A 141 4.18 -42.42 5.31
C ASN A 141 4.50 -41.41 4.18
N PRO A 142 5.32 -41.79 3.18
CA PRO A 142 5.71 -40.89 2.09
C PRO A 142 4.57 -40.60 1.10
N ALA A 143 3.58 -41.49 0.97
CA ALA A 143 2.46 -41.30 0.03
C ALA A 143 1.54 -40.16 0.49
N ASP A 144 1.19 -40.17 1.77
CA ASP A 144 0.30 -39.15 2.37
C ASP A 144 1.07 -37.98 3.00
N LYS A 145 2.41 -38.10 3.06
CA LYS A 145 3.33 -37.22 3.80
C LYS A 145 2.96 -37.10 5.28
N VAL A 146 2.54 -38.18 5.92
CA VAL A 146 2.07 -38.15 7.33
C VAL A 146 3.14 -38.69 8.26
N LEU A 147 3.54 -37.87 9.23
CA LEU A 147 4.39 -38.27 10.36
C LEU A 147 3.49 -38.66 11.54
N GLN A 148 3.76 -39.83 12.14
CA GLN A 148 3.12 -40.28 13.37
C GLN A 148 4.16 -40.76 14.37
N CYS A 149 3.93 -40.49 15.65
CA CYS A 149 4.75 -41.05 16.71
C CYS A 149 3.95 -41.27 18.00
N ARG A 150 4.38 -42.27 18.75
CA ARG A 150 3.84 -42.65 20.06
C ARG A 150 4.98 -42.86 21.03
N PHE A 151 4.95 -42.19 22.16
CA PHE A 151 6.00 -42.28 23.17
C PHE A 151 5.45 -41.99 24.55
N ARG A 152 6.18 -42.42 25.58
CA ARG A 152 5.84 -42.15 26.98
C ARG A 152 6.84 -41.20 27.57
N ARG A 153 6.35 -40.22 28.31
CA ARG A 153 7.17 -39.26 29.05
C ARG A 153 6.81 -39.33 30.52
N ARG A 154 7.80 -39.51 31.40
CA ARG A 154 7.58 -39.53 32.86
C ARG A 154 6.85 -38.25 33.29
N VAL A 155 5.85 -38.38 34.17
CA VAL A 155 5.02 -37.25 34.64
C VAL A 155 5.90 -36.17 35.29
N ARG A 156 6.74 -36.60 36.24
CA ARG A 156 7.68 -35.73 36.95
C ARG A 156 9.11 -36.09 36.56
N PRO A 157 9.85 -35.20 35.88
CA PRO A 157 11.28 -35.40 35.60
C PRO A 157 12.06 -35.59 36.89
N ARG A 158 13.14 -36.39 36.87
CA ARG A 158 14.08 -36.47 38.01
C ARG A 158 15.05 -35.31 38.02
N ASP A 159 15.51 -34.91 36.82
CA ASP A 159 16.40 -33.77 36.59
C ASP A 159 15.66 -32.62 35.93
N MET A 160 16.10 -31.38 36.19
CA MET A 160 15.64 -30.17 35.49
C MET A 160 14.10 -29.99 35.49
N VAL A 161 13.44 -30.36 36.61
CA VAL A 161 11.97 -30.31 36.81
C VAL A 161 11.35 -28.98 36.36
N LEU A 162 11.97 -27.86 36.73
CA LEU A 162 11.50 -26.50 36.39
C LEU A 162 11.55 -26.20 34.88
N GLN A 163 12.48 -26.83 34.16
CA GLN A 163 12.73 -26.56 32.74
C GLN A 163 11.90 -27.51 31.85
N LEU A 164 11.93 -28.82 32.14
CA LEU A 164 11.17 -29.84 31.41
C LEU A 164 9.66 -29.82 31.72
N LYS A 165 9.23 -29.03 32.72
CA LYS A 165 7.86 -28.88 33.23
C LYS A 165 7.30 -30.15 33.88
N ASP A 166 6.95 -30.06 35.16
CA ASP A 166 6.28 -31.15 35.88
C ASP A 166 4.82 -31.28 35.44
N LEU A 167 4.40 -32.45 34.96
CA LEU A 167 3.03 -32.67 34.49
C LEU A 167 2.08 -33.11 35.59
N SER A 168 2.55 -33.31 36.83
CA SER A 168 1.70 -33.74 37.93
C SER A 168 0.69 -32.66 38.31
N GLU A 169 -0.46 -33.08 38.85
CA GLU A 169 -1.37 -32.16 39.53
C GLU A 169 -0.64 -31.42 40.67
N PRO A 170 -0.89 -30.12 40.90
CA PRO A 170 -1.92 -29.27 40.28
C PRO A 170 -1.45 -28.47 39.04
N ASN A 171 -0.32 -28.82 38.42
CA ASN A 171 0.26 -28.03 37.33
C ASN A 171 -0.61 -28.12 36.06
N ALA A 172 -1.03 -26.96 35.54
CA ALA A 172 -1.79 -26.84 34.30
C ALA A 172 -1.03 -26.02 33.26
N TYR A 173 -1.07 -26.44 32.00
CA TYR A 173 -0.30 -25.81 30.92
C TYR A 173 -1.17 -25.48 29.71
N TYR A 174 -0.85 -24.38 29.05
CA TYR A 174 -1.29 -24.11 27.70
C TYR A 174 -0.53 -25.03 26.74
N LEU A 175 -1.30 -25.74 25.91
CA LEU A 175 -0.76 -26.66 24.91
C LEU A 175 -0.67 -25.96 23.56
N THR A 176 0.52 -25.97 22.97
CA THR A 176 0.73 -25.51 21.58
C THR A 176 1.33 -26.63 20.75
N ILE A 177 0.70 -26.91 19.61
CA ILE A 177 1.25 -27.83 18.61
C ILE A 177 1.95 -27.04 17.51
N THR A 178 3.06 -27.57 17.00
CA THR A 178 3.81 -26.97 15.90
C THR A 178 4.30 -28.05 14.96
N ARG A 179 4.12 -27.81 13.65
CA ARG A 179 4.76 -28.55 12.56
C ARG A 179 5.74 -27.66 11.83
N GLY A 180 6.85 -28.22 11.38
CA GLY A 180 7.84 -27.48 10.62
C GLY A 180 8.79 -28.41 9.89
N ASN A 181 9.59 -27.83 9.00
CA ASN A 181 10.55 -28.57 8.16
C ASN A 181 12.00 -28.44 8.69
N ASP A 182 12.22 -27.57 9.67
CA ASP A 182 13.53 -27.29 10.27
C ASP A 182 13.92 -28.40 11.27
N VAL A 183 14.50 -29.47 10.74
CA VAL A 183 15.15 -30.52 11.55
C VAL A 183 16.56 -30.05 11.90
N LEU A 184 16.86 -30.00 13.20
CA LEU A 184 18.18 -29.66 13.73
C LEU A 184 19.00 -30.93 13.97
N PRO A 185 20.34 -30.88 13.98
CA PRO A 185 21.18 -32.03 14.31
C PRO A 185 20.84 -32.67 15.68
N SER A 186 20.42 -31.84 16.64
CA SER A 186 20.04 -32.27 17.99
C SER A 186 18.55 -32.65 18.13
N GLY A 187 17.70 -32.33 17.15
CA GLY A 187 16.25 -32.56 17.22
C GLY A 187 15.44 -31.69 16.25
N PHE A 188 14.57 -30.84 16.79
CA PHE A 188 13.67 -29.99 16.01
C PHE A 188 13.71 -28.52 16.42
N SER A 189 13.39 -27.63 15.48
CA SER A 189 13.34 -26.19 15.72
C SER A 189 12.23 -25.78 16.70
N ARG A 190 12.30 -24.56 17.24
CA ARG A 190 11.38 -24.08 18.28
C ARG A 190 9.93 -24.04 17.79
N PRO A 191 8.95 -24.40 18.64
CA PRO A 191 7.59 -23.90 18.51
C PRO A 191 7.64 -22.37 18.43
N PHE A 192 6.94 -21.76 17.46
CA PHE A 192 6.88 -20.30 17.34
C PHE A 192 5.62 -19.74 18.03
N ALA A 193 5.67 -18.48 18.49
CA ALA A 193 4.50 -17.81 19.05
C ALA A 193 3.39 -17.75 17.98
N GLY A 194 2.22 -18.32 18.30
CA GLY A 194 1.17 -18.56 17.31
C GLY A 194 1.41 -19.77 16.41
N GLY A 195 2.07 -20.81 16.94
CA GLY A 195 2.12 -22.15 16.34
C GLY A 195 0.75 -22.57 15.82
N GLU A 196 0.75 -23.55 14.93
CA GLU A 196 -0.41 -23.92 14.10
C GLU A 196 -1.73 -24.10 14.85
N ALA A 197 -1.65 -24.43 16.14
CA ALA A 197 -2.72 -24.27 17.09
C ALA A 197 -2.20 -24.07 18.52
N THR A 198 -2.74 -23.08 19.24
CA THR A 198 -2.58 -22.94 20.71
C THR A 198 -3.95 -23.07 21.35
N TYR A 199 -4.08 -23.90 22.38
CA TYR A 199 -5.32 -24.03 23.12
C TYR A 199 -5.57 -22.83 24.04
N ASP A 200 -6.83 -22.38 24.15
CA ASP A 200 -7.16 -21.14 24.81
C ASP A 200 -7.19 -21.20 26.34
N ASN A 201 -7.27 -22.40 26.91
CA ASN A 201 -7.26 -22.65 28.36
C ASN A 201 -6.05 -23.50 28.75
N SER A 202 -5.65 -23.43 30.02
CA SER A 202 -4.65 -24.35 30.56
C SER A 202 -5.26 -25.73 30.82
N VAL A 203 -4.47 -26.79 30.67
CA VAL A 203 -4.92 -28.19 30.77
C VAL A 203 -4.11 -28.92 31.84
N LEU A 204 -4.80 -29.68 32.70
CA LEU A 204 -4.15 -30.68 33.54
C LEU A 204 -3.96 -31.97 32.72
N ILE A 205 -2.72 -32.28 32.38
CA ILE A 205 -2.39 -33.38 31.46
C ILE A 205 -2.70 -34.75 32.09
N THR A 206 -2.54 -34.88 33.40
CA THR A 206 -2.76 -36.13 34.15
C THR A 206 -4.19 -36.28 34.69
N SER A 207 -5.09 -35.33 34.40
CA SER A 207 -6.47 -35.37 34.89
C SER A 207 -7.18 -36.66 34.42
N PRO A 208 -7.88 -37.38 35.32
CA PRO A 208 -8.70 -38.53 34.93
C PRO A 208 -9.93 -38.12 34.12
N ILE A 209 -10.35 -36.85 34.24
CA ILE A 209 -11.34 -36.24 33.37
C ILE A 209 -10.59 -35.74 32.16
N TYR A 210 -10.47 -36.60 31.16
CA TYR A 210 -9.89 -36.24 29.88
C TYR A 210 -10.84 -35.28 29.15
N GLY A 211 -10.38 -34.10 28.78
CA GLY A 211 -11.13 -33.19 27.92
C GLY A 211 -10.99 -33.58 26.44
N SER A 212 -12.08 -33.60 25.69
CA SER A 212 -12.02 -33.50 24.22
C SER A 212 -11.83 -32.04 23.87
N MET A 213 -10.60 -31.65 23.54
CA MET A 213 -10.27 -30.26 23.24
C MET A 213 -10.21 -30.08 21.74
N THR A 214 -11.28 -29.55 21.16
CA THR A 214 -11.18 -28.99 19.82
C THR A 214 -10.32 -27.74 19.93
N VAL A 215 -9.25 -27.66 19.13
CA VAL A 215 -8.58 -26.38 18.96
C VAL A 215 -9.58 -25.50 18.22
N ILE A 216 -10.15 -24.52 18.91
CA ILE A 216 -10.80 -23.41 18.23
C ILE A 216 -9.68 -22.49 17.68
N SER A 217 -8.96 -22.98 16.67
CA SER A 217 -8.08 -22.15 15.83
C SER A 217 -8.93 -21.35 14.82
N GLU A 218 -10.20 -21.09 15.10
CA GLU A 218 -10.98 -20.16 14.28
C GLU A 218 -10.44 -18.73 14.42
N GLN A 219 -9.92 -18.38 15.59
CA GLN A 219 -9.56 -17.01 15.91
C GLN A 219 -8.04 -16.84 15.80
N GLY A 220 -7.55 -16.49 14.60
CA GLY A 220 -6.19 -15.96 14.44
C GLY A 220 -5.89 -14.84 15.44
N SER A 221 -4.61 -14.60 15.73
CA SER A 221 -4.17 -13.62 16.72
C SER A 221 -4.86 -12.28 16.51
N ALA A 222 -5.54 -11.75 17.54
CA ALA A 222 -6.23 -10.47 17.45
C ALA A 222 -5.28 -9.36 16.96
N LEU A 223 -4.03 -9.36 17.46
CA LEU A 223 -2.98 -8.44 17.00
C LEU A 223 -2.69 -8.58 15.50
N MET A 224 -2.62 -9.82 15.00
CA MET A 224 -2.31 -10.06 13.59
C MET A 224 -3.52 -9.83 12.66
N LYS A 225 -4.74 -10.06 13.16
CA LYS A 225 -5.97 -9.63 12.50
C LYS A 225 -6.02 -8.12 12.37
N THR A 226 -5.72 -7.38 13.45
CA THR A 226 -5.61 -5.92 13.41
C THR A 226 -4.53 -5.46 12.45
N HIS A 227 -3.35 -6.09 12.44
CA HIS A 227 -2.30 -5.84 11.44
C HIS A 227 -2.85 -5.98 10.01
N GLY A 228 -3.53 -7.10 9.70
CA GLY A 228 -4.14 -7.33 8.40
C GLY A 228 -5.19 -6.27 8.02
N CYS A 229 -6.09 -5.92 8.93
CA CYS A 229 -7.10 -4.87 8.71
C CYS A 229 -6.47 -3.51 8.42
N LEU A 230 -5.43 -3.13 9.17
CA LEU A 230 -4.71 -1.87 8.95
C LEU A 230 -4.01 -1.87 7.59
N MET A 231 -3.43 -3.00 7.16
CA MET A 231 -2.80 -3.11 5.84
C MET A 231 -3.83 -3.01 4.70
N VAL A 232 -5.03 -3.60 4.85
CA VAL A 232 -6.11 -3.43 3.88
C VAL A 232 -6.55 -1.96 3.81
N LEU A 233 -6.78 -1.31 4.96
CA LEU A 233 -7.13 0.12 4.98
C LEU A 233 -6.04 0.99 4.35
N ALA A 234 -4.77 0.70 4.62
CA ALA A 234 -3.64 1.46 4.08
C ALA A 234 -3.53 1.31 2.56
N TRP A 235 -3.53 0.09 2.04
CA TRP A 235 -3.15 -0.19 0.66
C TRP A 235 -4.36 -0.31 -0.27
N VAL A 236 -5.40 -1.03 0.13
CA VAL A 236 -6.62 -1.20 -0.68
C VAL A 236 -7.42 0.10 -0.73
N LEU A 237 -7.61 0.77 0.41
CA LEU A 237 -8.41 2.00 0.47
C LEU A 237 -7.56 3.26 0.24
N CYS A 238 -6.65 3.60 1.15
CA CYS A 238 -5.96 4.89 1.11
C CYS A 238 -5.05 5.03 -0.11
N ALA A 239 -4.17 4.04 -0.38
CA ALA A 239 -3.22 4.12 -1.47
C ALA A 239 -3.92 4.11 -2.85
N SER A 240 -4.87 3.20 -3.09
CA SER A 240 -5.62 3.12 -4.37
C SER A 240 -6.34 4.44 -4.70
N ILE A 241 -7.08 5.00 -3.73
CA ILE A 241 -7.77 6.29 -3.93
C ILE A 241 -6.76 7.41 -4.14
N GLY A 242 -5.67 7.41 -3.36
CA GLY A 242 -4.61 8.41 -3.47
C GLY A 242 -3.94 8.42 -4.85
N VAL A 243 -3.70 7.24 -5.45
CA VAL A 243 -3.12 7.11 -6.80
C VAL A 243 -4.10 7.61 -7.86
N ILE A 244 -5.37 7.19 -7.80
CA ILE A 244 -6.41 7.64 -8.74
C ILE A 244 -6.53 9.18 -8.71
N LEU A 245 -6.61 9.78 -7.52
CA LEU A 245 -6.75 11.23 -7.37
C LEU A 245 -5.55 11.98 -7.97
N ALA A 246 -4.34 11.51 -7.69
CA ALA A 246 -3.14 12.14 -8.21
C ALA A 246 -2.95 11.96 -9.72
N ARG A 247 -3.53 10.93 -10.34
CA ARG A 247 -3.39 10.70 -11.79
C ARG A 247 -4.49 11.39 -12.60
N TYR A 248 -5.75 11.23 -12.21
CA TYR A 248 -6.89 11.58 -13.07
C TYR A 248 -7.64 12.85 -12.64
N TYR A 249 -7.50 13.27 -11.38
CA TYR A 249 -8.34 14.34 -10.82
C TYR A 249 -7.61 15.68 -10.63
N LYS A 250 -6.40 15.84 -11.19
CA LYS A 250 -5.61 17.09 -11.07
C LYS A 250 -6.36 18.32 -11.58
N GLU A 251 -7.20 18.14 -12.58
CA GLU A 251 -7.87 19.23 -13.31
C GLU A 251 -9.32 19.47 -12.85
N LEU A 252 -9.88 18.62 -11.98
CA LEU A 252 -11.32 18.68 -11.68
C LEU A 252 -11.72 19.89 -10.80
N TRP A 253 -10.80 20.36 -9.95
CA TRP A 253 -11.04 21.46 -9.00
C TRP A 253 -10.01 22.59 -9.18
N PRO A 254 -10.11 23.36 -10.27
CA PRO A 254 -9.14 24.41 -10.60
C PRO A 254 -9.20 25.60 -9.62
N ASN A 255 -10.40 25.94 -9.14
CA ASN A 255 -10.68 27.16 -8.37
C ASN A 255 -10.96 26.88 -6.89
N SER A 256 -10.77 25.65 -6.44
CA SER A 256 -11.02 25.25 -5.06
C SER A 256 -9.70 24.85 -4.42
N GLY A 257 -9.43 25.46 -3.26
CA GLY A 257 -8.33 25.08 -2.40
C GLY A 257 -8.86 24.34 -1.18
N LEU A 258 -8.16 23.30 -0.75
CA LEU A 258 -8.34 22.70 0.57
C LEU A 258 -7.10 23.08 1.38
N LEU A 259 -7.25 23.72 2.54
CA LEU A 259 -6.12 24.12 3.40
C LEU A 259 -5.00 24.89 2.63
N GLY A 260 -5.39 25.81 1.72
CA GLY A 260 -4.46 26.68 1.00
C GLY A 260 -3.75 26.08 -0.22
N GLU A 261 -4.08 24.85 -0.62
CA GLU A 261 -3.47 24.15 -1.76
C GLU A 261 -4.53 23.47 -2.63
N ARG A 262 -4.17 23.03 -3.84
CA ARG A 262 -5.10 22.36 -4.77
C ARG A 262 -5.72 21.11 -4.11
N VAL A 263 -7.04 20.92 -4.25
CA VAL A 263 -7.79 19.81 -3.62
C VAL A 263 -7.14 18.45 -3.88
N TRP A 264 -6.82 18.14 -5.15
CA TRP A 264 -6.21 16.85 -5.50
C TRP A 264 -4.89 16.60 -4.75
N PHE A 265 -4.09 17.66 -4.58
CA PHE A 265 -2.76 17.56 -3.99
C PHE A 265 -2.86 17.31 -2.49
N GLN A 266 -3.78 18.01 -1.81
CA GLN A 266 -4.00 17.83 -0.38
C GLN A 266 -4.69 16.51 -0.07
N SER A 267 -5.70 16.12 -0.84
CA SER A 267 -6.34 14.81 -0.67
C SER A 267 -5.35 13.67 -0.89
N HIS A 268 -4.50 13.75 -1.92
CA HIS A 268 -3.42 12.78 -2.11
C HIS A 268 -2.46 12.75 -0.91
N ARG A 269 -2.00 13.90 -0.43
CA ARG A 269 -1.11 13.98 0.75
C ARG A 269 -1.74 13.35 1.98
N ILE A 270 -3.00 13.67 2.29
CA ILE A 270 -3.71 13.13 3.45
C ILE A 270 -3.83 11.60 3.33
N LEU A 271 -4.29 11.10 2.18
CA LEU A 271 -4.46 9.66 1.97
C LEU A 271 -3.13 8.90 2.02
N GLN A 272 -2.08 9.42 1.38
CA GLN A 272 -0.76 8.76 1.42
C GLN A 272 -0.11 8.86 2.80
N SER A 273 -0.30 9.96 3.54
CA SER A 273 0.17 10.08 4.91
C SER A 273 -0.54 9.08 5.83
N SER A 274 -1.86 8.92 5.68
CA SER A 274 -2.63 7.90 6.38
C SER A 274 -2.14 6.49 6.03
N CYS A 275 -1.87 6.19 4.75
CA CYS A 275 -1.31 4.92 4.32
C CYS A 275 0.00 4.59 5.05
N VAL A 276 0.93 5.56 5.12
CA VAL A 276 2.21 5.39 5.81
C VAL A 276 2.02 5.18 7.31
N ILE A 277 1.19 6.00 7.97
CA ILE A 277 0.92 5.88 9.42
C ILE A 277 0.31 4.52 9.75
N LEU A 278 -0.72 4.10 9.02
CA LEU A 278 -1.36 2.80 9.21
C LEU A 278 -0.37 1.65 8.99
N THR A 279 0.50 1.75 7.97
CA THR A 279 1.55 0.76 7.70
C THR A 279 2.56 0.71 8.85
N CYS A 280 3.02 1.85 9.38
CA CYS A 280 3.91 1.90 10.55
C CYS A 280 3.30 1.20 11.75
N ILE A 281 2.05 1.53 12.11
CA ILE A 281 1.35 0.91 13.25
C ILE A 281 1.22 -0.60 13.01
N ALA A 282 0.80 -1.02 11.82
CA ALA A 282 0.64 -2.43 11.48
C ALA A 282 1.97 -3.19 11.59
N VAL A 283 3.08 -2.64 11.07
CA VAL A 283 4.41 -3.26 11.21
C VAL A 283 4.82 -3.37 12.67
N ILE A 284 4.62 -2.32 13.48
CA ILE A 284 4.90 -2.37 14.93
C ILE A 284 4.12 -3.51 15.60
N LEU A 285 2.83 -3.67 15.31
CA LEU A 285 2.04 -4.78 15.84
C LEU A 285 2.62 -6.16 15.46
N ALA A 286 3.11 -6.30 14.22
CA ALA A 286 3.74 -7.54 13.77
C ALA A 286 5.07 -7.83 14.48
N PHE A 287 5.89 -6.79 14.73
CA PHE A 287 7.14 -6.93 15.49
C PHE A 287 6.89 -7.25 16.97
N ILE A 288 5.86 -6.65 17.58
CA ILE A 288 5.43 -6.98 18.95
C ILE A 288 4.99 -8.44 19.02
N TYR A 289 4.16 -8.88 18.07
CA TYR A 289 3.68 -10.26 18.03
C TYR A 289 4.80 -11.29 17.82
N CYS A 290 5.77 -10.99 16.95
CA CYS A 290 6.90 -11.87 16.67
C CYS A 290 8.05 -11.78 17.68
N GLU A 291 7.96 -10.88 18.67
CA GLU A 291 9.07 -10.53 19.58
C GLU A 291 10.36 -10.16 18.83
N GLY A 292 10.21 -9.42 17.73
CA GLY A 292 11.27 -9.06 16.79
C GLY A 292 10.94 -9.43 15.34
N TYR A 293 11.97 -9.71 14.54
CA TYR A 293 11.78 -10.14 13.15
C TYR A 293 11.24 -11.58 13.08
N SER A 294 10.31 -11.81 12.15
CA SER A 294 9.72 -13.13 11.91
C SER A 294 10.79 -14.16 11.55
N ARG A 295 10.75 -15.31 12.20
CA ARG A 295 11.69 -16.43 11.96
C ARG A 295 11.06 -17.59 11.20
N VAL A 296 9.91 -17.36 10.59
CA VAL A 296 9.31 -18.36 9.73
C VAL A 296 10.27 -18.62 8.57
N SER A 297 10.64 -19.88 8.39
CA SER A 297 11.59 -20.38 7.39
C SER A 297 10.88 -21.17 6.28
N THR A 298 9.66 -21.63 6.56
CA THR A 298 8.85 -22.42 5.66
C THR A 298 8.42 -21.60 4.45
N PHE A 299 8.66 -22.10 3.24
CA PHE A 299 8.11 -21.53 2.02
C PHE A 299 6.60 -21.81 1.93
N PRO A 300 5.74 -20.85 1.49
CA PRO A 300 6.04 -19.48 1.05
C PRO A 300 6.00 -18.43 2.19
N HIS A 301 5.79 -18.84 3.43
CA HIS A 301 5.53 -17.94 4.56
C HIS A 301 6.67 -16.98 4.89
N TYR A 302 7.93 -17.38 4.68
CA TYR A 302 9.09 -16.49 4.93
C TYR A 302 9.18 -15.32 3.94
N VAL A 303 8.51 -15.40 2.79
CA VAL A 303 8.53 -14.35 1.76
C VAL A 303 7.72 -13.13 2.20
N HIS A 304 6.61 -13.33 2.94
CA HIS A 304 5.76 -12.25 3.42
C HIS A 304 6.50 -11.18 4.24
N PRO A 305 7.24 -11.50 5.33
CA PRO A 305 7.94 -10.48 6.11
C PRO A 305 9.09 -9.81 5.34
N ILE A 306 9.70 -10.49 4.36
CA ILE A 306 10.72 -9.89 3.48
C ILE A 306 10.09 -8.84 2.57
N LEU A 307 9.04 -9.22 1.82
CA LEU A 307 8.33 -8.30 0.93
C LEU A 307 7.67 -7.17 1.72
N GLY A 308 7.10 -7.46 2.89
CA GLY A 308 6.51 -6.46 3.79
C GLY A 308 7.50 -5.40 4.24
N LEU A 309 8.74 -5.77 4.58
CA LEU A 309 9.78 -4.80 4.90
C LEU A 309 10.22 -3.98 3.69
N ILE A 310 10.33 -4.59 2.50
CA ILE A 310 10.64 -3.85 1.27
C ILE A 310 9.55 -2.81 0.99
N VAL A 311 8.28 -3.21 1.05
CA VAL A 311 7.13 -2.31 0.88
C VAL A 311 7.14 -1.19 1.93
N PHE A 312 7.42 -1.53 3.19
CA PHE A 312 7.54 -0.55 4.27
C PHE A 312 8.64 0.47 4.04
N CYS A 313 9.84 0.03 3.64
CA CYS A 313 10.94 0.93 3.30
C CYS A 313 10.60 1.85 2.13
N LEU A 314 9.97 1.33 1.08
CA LEU A 314 9.53 2.14 -0.06
C LEU A 314 8.44 3.14 0.34
N ALA A 315 7.50 2.74 1.20
CA ALA A 315 6.43 3.59 1.72
C ALA A 315 6.97 4.77 2.55
N LEU A 316 8.06 4.58 3.30
CA LEU A 316 8.76 5.65 4.02
C LEU A 316 9.65 6.51 3.10
N LEU A 317 10.32 5.89 2.14
CA LEU A 317 11.20 6.58 1.21
C LEU A 317 10.44 7.56 0.32
N ASN A 318 9.24 7.19 -0.14
CA ASN A 318 8.47 8.01 -1.05
C ASN A 318 8.12 9.42 -0.51
N PRO A 319 7.58 9.59 0.72
CA PRO A 319 7.39 10.91 1.32
C PRO A 319 8.71 11.59 1.70
N LEU A 320 9.77 10.86 2.07
CA LEU A 320 11.08 11.48 2.32
C LEU A 320 11.59 12.23 1.08
N ILE A 321 11.45 11.63 -0.09
CA ILE A 321 11.81 12.26 -1.37
C ILE A 321 10.94 13.51 -1.62
N THR A 322 9.68 13.54 -1.16
CA THR A 322 8.83 14.74 -1.29
C THR A 322 9.31 15.93 -0.46
N PHE A 323 10.07 15.75 0.61
CA PHE A 323 10.71 16.87 1.30
C PHE A 323 11.80 17.54 0.46
N CYS A 324 12.41 16.80 -0.47
CA CYS A 324 13.36 17.32 -1.45
C CYS A 324 12.68 17.89 -2.71
N ARG A 325 11.35 18.10 -2.69
CA ARG A 325 10.60 18.58 -3.85
C ARG A 325 11.05 19.98 -4.26
N CYS A 326 11.55 20.10 -5.49
CA CYS A 326 11.92 21.36 -6.10
C CYS A 326 10.69 22.22 -6.51
N LYS A 327 10.90 23.53 -6.69
CA LYS A 327 9.89 24.44 -7.26
C LYS A 327 9.42 23.96 -8.65
N VAL A 328 8.23 24.39 -9.07
CA VAL A 328 7.59 23.88 -10.30
C VAL A 328 8.46 24.12 -11.55
N ASP A 329 9.21 25.22 -11.59
CA ASP A 329 10.01 25.61 -12.75
C ASP A 329 11.49 25.18 -12.67
N HIS A 330 11.85 24.34 -11.70
CA HIS A 330 13.24 23.88 -11.52
C HIS A 330 13.59 22.78 -12.54
N PRO A 331 14.81 22.76 -13.12
CA PRO A 331 15.21 21.75 -14.12
C PRO A 331 15.14 20.31 -13.60
N ASP A 332 15.33 20.09 -12.30
CA ASP A 332 15.27 18.75 -11.68
C ASP A 332 13.85 18.27 -11.35
N ARG A 333 12.83 19.10 -11.59
CA ARG A 333 11.43 18.75 -11.30
C ARG A 333 10.94 17.49 -12.04
N PRO A 334 11.30 17.25 -13.32
CA PRO A 334 10.95 16.01 -14.02
C PRO A 334 11.57 14.77 -13.36
N TRP A 335 12.82 14.84 -12.92
CA TRP A 335 13.49 13.74 -12.21
C TRP A 335 12.80 13.40 -10.90
N PHE A 336 12.49 14.42 -10.10
CA PHE A 336 11.67 14.25 -8.89
C PHE A 336 10.34 13.56 -9.19
N ASN A 337 9.61 14.02 -10.21
CA ASN A 337 8.31 13.45 -10.57
C ASN A 337 8.42 11.97 -10.97
N TRP A 338 9.44 11.60 -11.76
CA TRP A 338 9.68 10.22 -12.17
C TRP A 338 10.07 9.32 -11.01
N ILE A 339 11.00 9.76 -10.16
CA ILE A 339 11.46 8.99 -9.00
C ILE A 339 10.30 8.74 -8.02
N HIS A 340 9.56 9.81 -7.67
CA HIS A 340 8.40 9.72 -6.80
C HIS A 340 7.31 8.80 -7.39
N PHE A 341 7.08 8.89 -8.70
CA PHE A 341 6.15 8.02 -9.40
C PHE A 341 6.57 6.55 -9.33
N PHE A 342 7.81 6.22 -9.71
CA PHE A 342 8.28 4.84 -9.75
C PHE A 342 8.32 4.19 -8.38
N ILE A 343 8.85 4.88 -7.36
CA ILE A 343 8.91 4.33 -6.00
C ILE A 343 7.50 4.11 -5.45
N GLY A 344 6.60 5.07 -5.62
CA GLY A 344 5.21 4.94 -5.19
C GLY A 344 4.46 3.80 -5.89
N THR A 345 4.58 3.71 -7.22
CA THR A 345 3.94 2.64 -8.00
C THR A 345 4.52 1.27 -7.68
N PHE A 346 5.84 1.16 -7.53
CA PHE A 346 6.49 -0.10 -7.19
C PHE A 346 6.07 -0.60 -5.80
N ALA A 347 6.00 0.29 -4.80
CA ALA A 347 5.46 -0.04 -3.48
C ALA A 347 4.01 -0.55 -3.55
N HIS A 348 3.16 0.13 -4.32
CA HIS A 348 1.76 -0.24 -4.50
C HIS A 348 1.61 -1.62 -5.14
N VAL A 349 2.36 -1.92 -6.19
CA VAL A 349 2.35 -3.22 -6.88
C VAL A 349 2.85 -4.33 -5.96
N LEU A 350 3.94 -4.12 -5.22
CA LEU A 350 4.48 -5.13 -4.28
C LEU A 350 3.58 -5.37 -3.07
N SER A 351 2.74 -4.41 -2.68
CA SER A 351 1.80 -4.59 -1.58
C SER A 351 0.78 -5.71 -1.84
N VAL A 352 0.40 -5.94 -3.10
CA VAL A 352 -0.59 -6.96 -3.50
C VAL A 352 -0.11 -8.39 -3.17
N PRO A 353 1.01 -8.91 -3.71
CA PRO A 353 1.49 -10.24 -3.36
C PRO A 353 1.84 -10.34 -1.88
N THR A 354 2.29 -9.25 -1.25
CA THR A 354 2.55 -9.20 0.20
C THR A 354 1.28 -9.48 1.01
N MET A 355 0.16 -8.83 0.66
CA MET A 355 -1.14 -9.09 1.31
C MET A 355 -1.66 -10.49 1.03
N MET A 356 -1.53 -10.99 -0.21
CA MET A 356 -1.95 -12.36 -0.56
C MET A 356 -1.22 -13.42 0.28
N LEU A 357 0.09 -13.25 0.48
CA LEU A 357 0.88 -14.12 1.36
C LEU A 357 0.48 -13.94 2.83
N GLY A 358 0.20 -12.71 3.26
CA GLY A 358 -0.23 -12.39 4.63
C GLY A 358 -1.54 -13.07 5.03
N LEU A 359 -2.52 -13.12 4.12
CA LEU A 359 -3.79 -13.82 4.33
C LEU A 359 -3.62 -15.33 4.54
N ARG A 360 -2.54 -15.91 3.98
CA ARG A 360 -2.21 -17.34 4.10
C ARG A 360 -1.35 -17.66 5.33
N MET A 361 -1.03 -16.69 6.17
CA MET A 361 -0.22 -16.93 7.37
C MET A 361 -1.06 -17.61 8.47
N PRO A 362 -0.51 -18.58 9.23
CA PRO A 362 -1.23 -19.24 10.32
C PRO A 362 -1.79 -18.26 11.36
N ALA A 363 -1.04 -17.20 11.65
CA ALA A 363 -1.45 -16.16 12.60
C ALA A 363 -2.68 -15.37 12.17
N ALA A 364 -3.05 -15.37 10.88
CA ALA A 364 -4.27 -14.73 10.38
C ALA A 364 -5.54 -15.51 10.78
N GLY A 365 -5.41 -16.80 11.06
CA GLY A 365 -6.49 -17.70 11.45
C GLY A 365 -6.91 -18.64 10.33
N PHE A 366 -7.48 -19.77 10.72
CA PHE A 366 -7.80 -20.89 9.84
C PHE A 366 -8.71 -20.48 8.66
N GLN A 367 -9.73 -19.65 8.93
CA GLN A 367 -10.66 -19.20 7.89
C GLN A 367 -9.95 -18.40 6.79
N LEU A 368 -9.02 -17.52 7.12
CA LEU A 368 -8.27 -16.73 6.14
C LEU A 368 -7.21 -17.56 5.43
N GLN A 369 -6.58 -18.50 6.14
CA GLN A 369 -5.52 -19.34 5.60
C GLN A 369 -6.02 -20.36 4.57
N PHE A 370 -7.14 -21.02 4.83
CA PHE A 370 -7.58 -22.17 4.01
C PHE A 370 -8.73 -21.85 3.07
N LEU A 371 -9.61 -20.91 3.44
CA LEU A 371 -10.72 -20.55 2.56
C LEU A 371 -10.22 -19.64 1.43
N ASN A 372 -10.59 -19.96 0.20
CA ASN A 372 -10.12 -19.21 -0.97
C ASN A 372 -10.86 -17.87 -1.16
N TYR A 373 -12.03 -17.66 -0.53
CA TYR A 373 -12.86 -16.48 -0.79
C TYR A 373 -12.21 -15.13 -0.45
N PRO A 374 -11.41 -14.95 0.63
CA PRO A 374 -10.76 -13.65 0.92
C PRO A 374 -9.73 -13.31 -0.16
N LEU A 375 -9.04 -14.33 -0.66
CA LEU A 375 -8.08 -14.19 -1.76
C LEU A 375 -8.82 -13.83 -3.07
N TRP A 376 -9.95 -14.46 -3.36
CA TRP A 376 -10.78 -14.09 -4.52
C TRP A 376 -11.33 -12.66 -4.43
N ILE A 377 -11.72 -12.19 -3.24
CA ILE A 377 -12.14 -10.81 -3.02
C ILE A 377 -11.00 -9.84 -3.31
N LEU A 378 -9.78 -10.13 -2.83
CA LEU A 378 -8.62 -9.29 -3.10
C LEU A 378 -8.25 -9.28 -4.59
N ILE A 379 -8.28 -10.44 -5.27
CA ILE A 379 -8.06 -10.53 -6.72
C ILE A 379 -9.12 -9.73 -7.47
N PHE A 380 -10.39 -9.87 -7.11
CA PHE A 380 -11.49 -9.11 -7.71
C PHE A 380 -11.27 -7.61 -7.55
N PHE A 381 -10.86 -7.15 -6.35
CA PHE A 381 -10.53 -5.75 -6.11
C PHE A 381 -9.39 -5.26 -7.00
N VAL A 382 -8.31 -6.04 -7.15
CA VAL A 382 -7.17 -5.67 -8.00
C VAL A 382 -7.60 -5.56 -9.47
N ILE A 383 -8.42 -6.50 -9.96
CA ILE A 383 -8.97 -6.44 -11.32
C ILE A 383 -9.88 -5.22 -11.47
N PHE A 384 -10.77 -4.97 -10.50
CA PHE A 384 -11.65 -3.81 -10.50
C PHE A 384 -10.87 -2.49 -10.54
N GLN A 385 -9.85 -2.35 -9.70
CA GLN A 385 -8.96 -1.18 -9.67
C GLN A 385 -8.26 -0.98 -11.02
N PHE A 386 -7.72 -2.05 -11.61
CA PHE A 386 -7.09 -1.99 -12.93
C PHE A 386 -8.07 -1.57 -14.03
N CYS A 387 -9.30 -2.12 -14.02
CA CYS A 387 -10.36 -1.73 -14.95
C CYS A 387 -10.74 -0.26 -14.81
N ILE A 388 -10.85 0.27 -13.58
CA ILE A 388 -11.13 1.69 -13.34
C ILE A 388 -10.00 2.57 -13.89
N GLU A 389 -8.73 2.24 -13.61
CA GLU A 389 -7.60 2.99 -14.16
C GLU A 389 -7.59 2.95 -15.69
N LEU A 390 -7.85 1.78 -16.29
CA LEU A 390 -7.94 1.64 -17.75
C LEU A 390 -9.07 2.49 -18.34
N ILE A 391 -10.26 2.47 -17.74
CA ILE A 391 -11.41 3.27 -18.18
C ILE A 391 -11.10 4.76 -18.07
N LEU A 392 -10.51 5.21 -16.96
CA LEU A 392 -10.15 6.62 -16.76
C LEU A 392 -9.05 7.07 -17.74
N GLU A 393 -8.09 6.20 -18.06
CA GLU A 393 -7.04 6.46 -19.05
C GLU A 393 -7.62 6.58 -20.47
N ILE A 394 -8.51 5.65 -20.86
CA ILE A 394 -9.22 5.69 -22.13
C ILE A 394 -10.06 6.97 -22.24
N HIS A 395 -10.82 7.29 -21.20
CA HIS A 395 -11.63 8.50 -21.14
C HIS A 395 -10.76 9.77 -21.26
N GLY A 396 -9.63 9.81 -20.56
CA GLY A 396 -8.64 10.90 -20.66
C GLY A 396 -8.08 11.04 -22.08
N CYS A 397 -7.71 9.94 -22.72
CA CYS A 397 -7.21 9.91 -24.10
C CYS A 397 -8.28 10.38 -25.10
N MET A 398 -9.53 9.90 -24.96
CA MET A 398 -10.66 10.31 -25.80
C MET A 398 -10.96 11.81 -25.63
N TYR A 399 -10.98 12.30 -24.40
CA TYR A 399 -11.19 13.71 -24.10
C TYR A 399 -10.09 14.59 -24.70
N HIS A 400 -8.83 14.20 -24.54
CA HIS A 400 -7.69 14.89 -25.14
C HIS A 400 -7.77 14.91 -26.67
N ASN A 401 -8.08 13.77 -27.31
CA ASN A 401 -8.18 13.69 -28.77
C ASN A 401 -9.35 14.53 -29.31
N ARG A 402 -10.50 14.53 -28.62
CA ARG A 402 -11.66 15.37 -28.97
C ARG A 402 -11.31 16.86 -28.90
N ASN A 403 -10.65 17.30 -27.83
CA ASN A 403 -10.23 18.70 -27.70
C ASN A 403 -9.16 19.09 -28.73
N LYS A 404 -8.24 18.18 -29.06
CA LYS A 404 -7.25 18.38 -30.12
C LYS A 404 -7.93 18.55 -31.49
N ASN A 405 -8.96 17.74 -31.78
CA ASN A 405 -9.72 17.85 -33.03
C ASN A 405 -10.52 19.15 -33.11
N LYS A 406 -11.20 19.55 -32.03
CA LYS A 406 -11.88 20.87 -31.96
C LYS A 406 -10.91 22.03 -32.22
N ARG A 407 -9.70 22.00 -31.64
CA ARG A 407 -8.68 23.02 -31.89
C ARG A 407 -8.18 23.01 -33.34
N ARG A 408 -7.99 21.84 -33.94
CA ARG A 408 -7.61 21.72 -35.37
C ARG A 408 -8.69 22.30 -36.29
N GLU A 409 -9.95 22.04 -35.98
CA GLU A 409 -11.10 22.55 -36.73
C GLU A 409 -11.21 24.08 -36.63
N TYR A 410 -11.10 24.63 -35.43
CA TYR A 410 -11.03 26.08 -35.21
C TYR A 410 -9.89 26.74 -36.00
N MET A 411 -8.68 26.16 -35.96
CA MET A 411 -7.53 26.69 -36.72
C MET A 411 -7.75 26.66 -38.23
N ARG A 412 -8.47 25.64 -38.75
CA ARG A 412 -8.83 25.55 -40.16
C ARG A 412 -9.82 26.66 -40.54
N GLU A 413 -10.88 26.84 -39.76
CA GLU A 413 -11.88 27.90 -39.98
C GLU A 413 -11.27 29.30 -39.89
N LEU A 414 -10.39 29.53 -38.90
CA LEU A 414 -9.69 30.80 -38.73
C LEU A 414 -8.79 31.12 -39.93
N THR A 415 -8.13 30.12 -40.50
CA THR A 415 -7.30 30.28 -41.71
C THR A 415 -8.16 30.64 -42.92
N GLN A 416 -9.33 30.01 -43.08
CA GLN A 416 -10.28 30.33 -44.16
C GLN A 416 -10.91 31.71 -44.00
N TYR A 417 -11.18 32.15 -42.78
CA TYR A 417 -11.61 33.51 -42.48
C TYR A 417 -10.53 34.52 -42.91
N HIS A 418 -9.27 34.34 -42.48
CA HIS A 418 -8.18 35.23 -42.87
C HIS A 418 -7.93 35.26 -44.39
N ALA A 419 -8.10 34.14 -45.09
CA ALA A 419 -7.99 34.09 -46.55
C ALA A 419 -9.12 34.90 -47.22
N GLY A 420 -10.37 34.74 -46.78
CA GLY A 420 -11.53 35.46 -47.31
C GLY A 420 -11.47 36.97 -47.09
N VAL A 421 -10.96 37.40 -45.93
CA VAL A 421 -10.71 38.82 -45.62
C VAL A 421 -9.68 39.43 -46.57
N ARG A 422 -8.64 38.69 -46.98
CA ARG A 422 -7.64 39.17 -47.95
C ARG A 422 -8.20 39.32 -49.37
N THR A 423 -9.18 38.51 -49.75
CA THR A 423 -9.75 38.48 -51.11
C THR A 423 -11.02 39.33 -51.27
N ALA A 424 -11.41 40.13 -50.27
CA ALA A 424 -12.59 41.01 -50.29
C ALA A 424 -13.94 40.30 -50.59
N LEU A 425 -14.03 38.99 -50.35
CA LEU A 425 -15.22 38.17 -50.59
C LEU A 425 -16.21 38.28 -49.40
N GLY A 426 -16.90 39.42 -49.26
CA GLY A 426 -18.05 39.61 -48.37
C GLY A 426 -17.81 39.37 -46.86
N PRO A 427 -18.80 39.64 -45.99
CA PRO A 427 -18.64 39.47 -44.55
C PRO A 427 -18.75 38.00 -44.17
N ARG A 428 -17.61 37.33 -43.94
CA ARG A 428 -17.58 36.08 -43.15
C ARG A 428 -17.55 36.44 -41.67
N SER A 429 -18.44 35.86 -40.86
CA SER A 429 -18.34 35.95 -39.41
C SER A 429 -17.07 35.24 -38.94
N LYS A 430 -16.34 35.84 -37.99
CA LYS A 430 -15.17 35.18 -37.37
C LYS A 430 -15.68 33.92 -36.66
N PRO A 431 -15.06 32.74 -36.87
CA PRO A 431 -15.47 31.54 -36.17
C PRO A 431 -15.38 31.77 -34.65
N PRO A 432 -16.41 31.37 -33.88
CA PRO A 432 -16.37 31.47 -32.43
C PRO A 432 -15.20 30.65 -31.91
N GLU A 433 -14.42 31.25 -31.03
CA GLU A 433 -13.30 30.55 -30.39
C GLU A 433 -13.86 29.39 -29.56
N PRO A 434 -13.32 28.17 -29.68
CA PRO A 434 -13.77 27.06 -28.85
C PRO A 434 -13.61 27.47 -27.39
N GLU A 435 -14.62 27.17 -26.56
CA GLU A 435 -14.53 27.42 -25.12
C GLU A 435 -13.19 26.88 -24.60
N PRO A 436 -12.42 27.70 -23.84
CA PRO A 436 -11.10 27.28 -23.41
C PRO A 436 -11.22 25.98 -22.64
N SER A 437 -10.33 25.04 -22.92
CA SER A 437 -10.23 23.85 -22.07
C SER A 437 -9.99 24.31 -20.62
N LEU A 438 -10.48 23.54 -19.64
CA LEU A 438 -10.29 23.88 -18.22
C LEU A 438 -8.81 24.15 -17.88
N SER A 439 -7.89 23.49 -18.59
CA SER A 439 -6.44 23.69 -18.55
C SER A 439 -5.94 25.01 -19.18
N GLU A 440 -6.57 25.54 -20.23
CA GLU A 440 -6.27 26.86 -20.81
C GLU A 440 -6.89 28.01 -20.00
N LEU A 441 -8.10 27.82 -19.47
CA LEU A 441 -8.74 28.76 -18.55
C LEU A 441 -7.85 28.97 -17.31
N LEU A 442 -7.23 27.88 -16.84
CA LEU A 442 -6.27 27.84 -15.74
C LEU A 442 -4.92 28.52 -16.02
N GLN A 443 -4.40 28.45 -17.25
CA GLN A 443 -3.17 29.19 -17.61
C GLN A 443 -3.38 30.71 -17.62
N SER A 444 -4.63 31.17 -17.77
CA SER A 444 -4.97 32.59 -17.61
C SER A 444 -5.19 33.01 -16.15
N THR A 445 -5.48 32.06 -15.24
CA THR A 445 -5.75 32.31 -13.82
C THR A 445 -4.58 32.00 -12.89
N THR A 446 -3.43 31.54 -13.40
CA THR A 446 -2.20 31.30 -12.61
C THR A 446 -1.45 32.57 -12.21
N PHE A 447 -1.89 33.75 -12.64
CA PHE A 447 -1.30 35.01 -12.19
C PHE A 447 -2.04 35.47 -10.92
N ASP A 448 -1.34 35.51 -9.78
CA ASP A 448 -1.84 36.21 -8.59
C ASP A 448 -1.95 37.70 -8.92
N LEU A 449 -3.17 38.17 -9.16
CA LEU A 449 -3.48 39.54 -9.54
C LEU A 449 -3.65 40.40 -8.29
N ILE A 450 -2.80 41.42 -8.14
CA ILE A 450 -2.89 42.40 -7.04
C ILE A 450 -3.45 43.72 -7.60
N ASP A 451 -4.37 44.35 -6.87
CA ASP A 451 -4.83 45.71 -7.17
C ASP A 451 -3.65 46.69 -6.98
N ALA A 452 -3.24 47.32 -8.09
CA ALA A 452 -2.20 48.35 -8.04
C ALA A 452 -2.78 49.61 -7.39
N ASN A 453 -2.00 50.31 -6.56
CA ASN A 453 -2.39 51.61 -6.04
C ASN A 453 -2.32 52.64 -7.20
N VAL A 454 -3.47 52.98 -7.78
CA VAL A 454 -3.56 53.83 -8.98
C VAL A 454 -3.88 55.28 -8.58
N ASN A 455 -3.06 56.22 -9.06
CA ASN A 455 -3.45 57.63 -9.07
C ASN A 455 -4.35 57.85 -10.30
N HIS A 456 -5.66 57.93 -10.07
CA HIS A 456 -6.66 58.01 -11.13
C HIS A 456 -6.71 59.42 -11.75
N THR A 457 -6.66 59.48 -13.08
CA THR A 457 -7.15 60.63 -13.86
C THR A 457 -8.20 60.13 -14.84
N THR A 458 -9.47 60.42 -14.54
CA THR A 458 -10.58 60.21 -15.48
C THR A 458 -10.46 61.21 -16.63
N SER A 459 -10.35 60.72 -17.86
CA SER A 459 -10.65 61.56 -19.02
C SER A 459 -12.18 61.64 -19.16
N GLY A 460 -12.72 62.73 -19.69
CA GLY A 460 -14.19 62.95 -19.78
C GLY A 460 -14.97 61.99 -20.69
N ARG A 461 -14.40 60.85 -21.12
CA ARG A 461 -14.99 59.89 -22.07
C ARG A 461 -15.06 58.44 -21.56
N GLY A 462 -14.54 58.17 -20.38
CA GLY A 462 -14.67 56.88 -19.71
C GLY A 462 -14.23 56.94 -18.25
N ARG A 463 -14.53 55.88 -17.51
CA ARG A 463 -14.16 55.69 -16.11
C ARG A 463 -13.20 54.54 -15.96
N LEU A 464 -12.08 54.75 -15.26
CA LEU A 464 -11.22 53.67 -14.81
C LEU A 464 -11.82 53.05 -13.56
N ASN A 465 -12.04 51.73 -13.56
CA ASN A 465 -12.62 51.01 -12.43
C ASN A 465 -11.54 50.35 -11.57
N ALA A 466 -10.60 49.62 -12.19
CA ALA A 466 -9.49 48.98 -11.47
C ALA A 466 -8.31 48.68 -12.41
N VAL A 467 -7.12 48.53 -11.85
CA VAL A 467 -5.94 47.99 -12.55
C VAL A 467 -5.32 46.91 -11.69
N ARG A 468 -5.13 45.72 -12.27
CA ARG A 468 -4.48 44.59 -11.62
C ARG A 468 -3.24 44.17 -12.38
N VAL A 469 -2.21 43.81 -11.63
CA VAL A 469 -0.94 43.34 -12.19
C VAL A 469 -0.62 41.97 -11.59
N GLY A 470 -0.38 41.00 -12.48
CA GLY A 470 -0.01 39.62 -12.12
C GLY A 470 1.44 39.50 -11.70
N ASN A 471 1.76 38.54 -10.83
CA ASN A 471 3.12 38.28 -10.30
C ASN A 471 3.73 39.48 -9.53
N CYS A 472 2.87 40.30 -8.91
CA CYS A 472 3.29 41.42 -8.10
C CYS A 472 3.62 40.95 -6.67
N SER A 473 4.82 41.24 -6.16
CA SER A 473 5.27 40.77 -4.83
C SER A 473 5.03 41.76 -3.68
N GLN A 474 4.90 43.07 -3.98
CA GLN A 474 4.76 44.17 -3.01
C GLN A 474 4.04 45.37 -3.66
N ASN A 475 3.61 46.37 -2.88
CA ASN A 475 3.12 47.65 -3.39
C ASN A 475 4.14 48.77 -3.08
N PRO A 476 4.71 49.50 -4.06
CA PRO A 476 4.47 49.44 -5.52
C PRO A 476 4.93 48.12 -6.16
N CYS A 477 4.25 47.71 -7.24
CA CYS A 477 4.45 46.40 -7.85
C CYS A 477 5.88 46.16 -8.31
N THR A 478 6.52 45.15 -7.70
CA THR A 478 7.85 44.69 -8.06
C THR A 478 7.76 43.42 -8.91
N LEU A 479 8.22 43.51 -10.16
CA LEU A 479 8.27 42.45 -11.16
C LEU A 479 9.72 42.17 -11.56
N TYR A 480 10.00 40.95 -12.01
CA TYR A 480 11.34 40.57 -12.47
C TYR A 480 11.48 40.65 -13.99
N LYS A 481 12.65 41.09 -14.44
CA LYS A 481 13.06 41.14 -15.85
C LYS A 481 12.90 39.75 -16.47
N ASN A 482 12.37 39.70 -17.69
CA ASN A 482 12.13 38.48 -18.47
C ASN A 482 11.17 37.46 -17.83
N GLU A 483 10.34 37.86 -16.88
CA GLU A 483 9.18 37.06 -16.46
C GLU A 483 7.92 37.51 -17.21
N ASP A 484 7.03 36.54 -17.48
CA ASP A 484 5.74 36.84 -18.07
C ASP A 484 4.86 37.53 -17.02
N THR A 485 4.25 38.65 -17.39
CA THR A 485 3.35 39.44 -16.54
C THR A 485 2.03 39.66 -17.26
N LEU A 486 0.92 39.56 -16.53
CA LEU A 486 -0.40 39.93 -17.03
C LEU A 486 -0.83 41.27 -16.41
N ILE A 487 -1.18 42.25 -17.25
CA ILE A 487 -1.81 43.50 -16.81
C ILE A 487 -3.28 43.45 -17.19
N GLU A 488 -4.17 43.58 -16.21
CA GLU A 488 -5.62 43.73 -16.41
C GLU A 488 -6.07 45.15 -16.10
N VAL A 489 -6.84 45.75 -17.00
CA VAL A 489 -7.40 47.09 -16.83
C VAL A 489 -8.91 47.04 -17.01
N ASN A 490 -9.62 47.38 -15.94
CA ASN A 490 -11.09 47.42 -15.91
C ASN A 490 -11.55 48.85 -16.10
N PHE A 491 -12.40 49.08 -17.08
CA PHE A 491 -12.91 50.42 -17.38
C PHE A 491 -14.31 50.40 -18.00
N THR A 492 -14.97 51.55 -17.97
CA THR A 492 -16.28 51.78 -18.56
C THR A 492 -16.17 52.93 -19.57
N THR A 493 -16.74 52.77 -20.76
CA THR A 493 -16.75 53.79 -21.82
C THR A 493 -18.07 54.55 -21.82
N TYR A 494 -18.08 55.87 -22.00
CA TYR A 494 -19.33 56.65 -22.08
C TYR A 494 -19.90 56.79 -23.49
N ARG A 495 -19.17 56.32 -24.51
CA ARG A 495 -19.58 56.29 -25.92
C ARG A 495 -19.19 54.97 -26.56
N THR A 496 -19.86 54.65 -27.66
CA THR A 496 -19.49 53.49 -28.50
C THR A 496 -18.13 53.74 -29.16
N VAL A 497 -17.24 52.75 -29.14
CA VAL A 497 -15.89 52.81 -29.73
C VAL A 497 -15.71 51.64 -30.66
N SER A 498 -15.57 51.94 -31.95
CA SER A 498 -15.38 50.94 -33.01
C SER A 498 -13.92 50.56 -33.20
N GLU A 499 -13.02 51.54 -33.11
CA GLU A 499 -11.59 51.34 -33.27
C GLU A 499 -10.80 52.11 -32.20
N GLY A 500 -9.60 51.61 -31.90
CA GLY A 500 -8.78 52.20 -30.87
C GLY A 500 -7.41 51.53 -30.75
N SER A 501 -6.57 52.12 -29.90
CA SER A 501 -5.25 51.57 -29.59
C SER A 501 -4.90 51.75 -28.12
N VAL A 502 -3.98 50.92 -27.65
CA VAL A 502 -3.55 50.91 -26.24
C VAL A 502 -2.05 51.17 -26.18
N HIS A 503 -1.68 52.15 -25.36
CA HIS A 503 -0.30 52.62 -25.22
C HIS A 503 0.13 52.51 -23.77
N THR A 504 1.35 52.03 -23.54
CA THR A 504 1.97 52.00 -22.20
C THR A 504 3.26 52.81 -22.23
N CYS A 505 3.36 53.82 -21.37
CA CYS A 505 4.52 54.68 -21.25
C CYS A 505 5.16 54.54 -19.87
N PHE A 506 6.48 54.46 -19.83
CA PHE A 506 7.26 54.40 -18.61
C PHE A 506 7.92 55.75 -18.36
N HIS A 507 7.64 56.33 -17.18
CA HIS A 507 8.16 57.63 -16.79
C HIS A 507 9.05 57.53 -15.54
N ARG A 508 10.31 57.94 -15.69
CA ARG A 508 11.27 58.07 -14.60
C ARG A 508 11.51 59.55 -14.34
N HIS A 509 11.56 59.94 -13.07
CA HIS A 509 11.74 61.34 -12.69
C HIS A 509 13.04 61.89 -13.31
N GLY A 510 12.95 62.99 -14.07
CA GLY A 510 14.11 63.62 -14.73
C GLY A 510 14.54 63.04 -16.10
N LEU A 511 13.83 62.05 -16.66
CA LEU A 511 14.13 61.45 -17.98
C LEU A 511 12.94 61.55 -18.94
N ARG A 512 13.20 61.53 -20.25
CA ARG A 512 12.13 61.47 -21.27
C ARG A 512 11.35 60.15 -21.15
N PRO A 513 10.01 60.18 -21.22
CA PRO A 513 9.18 58.98 -21.12
C PRO A 513 9.42 58.03 -22.30
N GLN A 514 9.54 56.73 -22.02
CA GLN A 514 9.60 55.68 -23.05
C GLN A 514 8.20 55.09 -23.26
N CYS A 515 7.60 55.38 -24.41
CA CYS A 515 6.29 54.88 -24.77
C CYS A 515 6.39 53.68 -25.71
N HIS A 516 5.79 52.57 -25.30
CA HIS A 516 5.62 51.38 -26.12
C HIS A 516 4.17 51.34 -26.58
N ARG A 517 3.98 51.18 -27.90
CA ARG A 517 2.68 50.77 -28.44
C ARG A 517 2.51 49.31 -28.08
N ASN A 518 1.42 48.93 -27.40
CA ASN A 518 1.20 47.56 -26.96
C ASN A 518 0.86 46.68 -28.18
N GLY A 519 1.89 46.28 -28.93
CA GLY A 519 1.78 45.48 -30.16
C GLY A 519 1.20 46.20 -31.37
N ARG A 520 1.24 45.54 -32.54
CA ARG A 520 0.59 45.95 -33.81
C ARG A 520 -0.93 45.73 -33.81
N ARG A 521 -1.60 45.64 -32.64
CA ARG A 521 -2.97 45.13 -32.53
C ARG A 521 -3.95 46.21 -32.05
N SER A 522 -5.16 46.21 -32.61
CA SER A 522 -6.25 47.13 -32.24
C SER A 522 -6.76 46.85 -30.81
N LEU A 523 -7.35 47.87 -30.16
CA LEU A 523 -8.00 47.78 -28.84
C LEU A 523 -8.87 46.52 -28.67
N CYS A 524 -9.56 46.12 -29.74
CA CYS A 524 -10.46 44.98 -29.80
C CYS A 524 -9.80 43.60 -29.67
N THR A 525 -8.47 43.50 -29.80
CA THR A 525 -7.77 42.21 -29.72
C THR A 525 -7.46 41.75 -28.30
N GLY A 526 -7.48 42.65 -27.32
CA GLY A 526 -7.19 42.35 -25.92
C GLY A 526 -8.37 42.57 -24.97
N ILE A 527 -9.55 42.91 -25.49
CA ILE A 527 -10.73 43.21 -24.69
C ILE A 527 -11.58 41.97 -24.45
N VAL A 528 -11.97 41.74 -23.21
CA VAL A 528 -12.96 40.75 -22.80
C VAL A 528 -14.32 41.45 -22.77
N GLY A 529 -15.28 40.97 -23.57
CA GLY A 529 -16.60 41.59 -23.75
C GLY A 529 -16.96 41.95 -25.20
N GLY A 530 -16.06 41.68 -26.16
CA GLY A 530 -16.30 41.89 -27.59
C GLY A 530 -16.14 43.33 -28.06
N CYS A 531 -16.14 43.52 -29.39
CA CYS A 531 -16.10 44.84 -30.05
C CYS A 531 -17.23 44.92 -31.09
N PRO A 532 -17.80 46.12 -31.35
CA PRO A 532 -17.42 47.44 -30.81
C PRO A 532 -17.78 47.62 -29.33
N LEU A 533 -17.03 48.45 -28.60
CA LEU A 533 -17.33 48.77 -27.20
C LEU A 533 -18.60 49.61 -27.15
N GLN A 534 -19.55 49.29 -26.31
CA GLN A 534 -20.82 50.00 -26.13
C GLN A 534 -20.75 51.00 -24.98
N SER A 535 -21.58 52.05 -25.03
CA SER A 535 -21.63 53.04 -23.94
C SER A 535 -22.16 52.42 -22.65
N ASN A 536 -21.57 52.81 -21.52
CA ASN A 536 -21.92 52.42 -20.16
C ASN A 536 -21.77 50.92 -19.84
N VAL A 537 -21.01 50.19 -20.64
CA VAL A 537 -20.66 48.78 -20.39
C VAL A 537 -19.25 48.70 -19.80
N GLN A 538 -19.06 47.81 -18.83
CA GLN A 538 -17.75 47.55 -18.23
C GLN A 538 -16.97 46.54 -19.07
N TYR A 539 -15.73 46.88 -19.37
CA TYR A 539 -14.80 46.06 -20.14
C TYR A 539 -13.53 45.78 -19.36
N THR A 540 -12.93 44.63 -19.65
CA THR A 540 -11.62 44.24 -19.09
C THR A 540 -10.65 44.09 -20.25
N TYR A 541 -9.57 44.86 -20.26
CA TYR A 541 -8.48 44.70 -21.22
C TYR A 541 -7.34 43.90 -20.59
N ARG A 542 -6.94 42.81 -21.23
CA ARG A 542 -5.86 41.92 -20.79
C ARG A 542 -4.64 42.06 -21.68
N TYR A 543 -3.51 42.38 -21.08
CA TYR A 543 -2.24 42.54 -21.78
C TYR A 543 -1.16 41.66 -21.17
N PRO A 544 -0.86 40.48 -21.76
CA PRO A 544 0.33 39.74 -21.41
C PRO A 544 1.56 40.45 -21.99
N HIS A 545 2.57 40.67 -21.15
CA HIS A 545 3.80 41.33 -21.55
C HIS A 545 5.02 40.77 -20.82
N LYS A 546 6.16 40.84 -21.50
CA LYS A 546 7.46 40.43 -20.98
C LYS A 546 8.41 41.61 -21.02
N PHE A 547 8.82 42.09 -19.86
CA PHE A 547 9.70 43.25 -19.75
C PHE A 547 11.17 42.84 -19.91
N GLY A 548 11.81 43.30 -20.98
CA GLY A 548 13.23 43.03 -21.27
C GLY A 548 14.23 43.99 -20.60
N PHE A 549 13.76 44.93 -19.78
CA PHE A 549 14.57 46.01 -19.21
C PHE A 549 14.27 46.22 -17.72
N THR A 550 15.22 46.80 -17.00
CA THR A 550 15.07 47.22 -15.60
C THR A 550 14.57 48.66 -15.53
N PHE A 551 13.62 48.95 -14.65
CA PHE A 551 13.00 50.27 -14.54
C PHE A 551 12.34 50.45 -13.19
N SER A 552 12.54 51.58 -12.53
CA SER A 552 11.79 51.97 -11.34
C SER A 552 11.20 53.35 -11.57
N GLY A 553 9.88 53.47 -11.46
CA GLY A 553 9.16 54.71 -11.75
C GLY A 553 7.66 54.50 -11.91
N THR A 554 7.02 55.36 -12.70
CA THR A 554 5.57 55.32 -12.93
C THR A 554 5.27 54.78 -14.32
N ALA A 555 4.42 53.76 -14.41
CA ALA A 555 3.80 53.33 -15.65
C ALA A 555 2.53 54.13 -15.90
N ARG A 556 2.36 54.64 -17.11
CA ARG A 556 1.16 55.31 -17.62
C ARG A 556 0.55 54.44 -18.71
N PHE A 557 -0.63 53.90 -18.44
CA PHE A 557 -1.42 53.12 -19.39
C PHE A 557 -2.56 53.98 -19.95
N VAL A 558 -2.67 54.06 -21.27
CA VAL A 558 -3.67 54.91 -21.96
C VAL A 558 -4.43 54.10 -22.99
N VAL A 559 -5.75 54.17 -22.90
CA VAL A 559 -6.68 53.65 -23.91
C VAL A 559 -7.12 54.81 -24.79
N LEU A 560 -6.86 54.68 -26.10
CA LEU A 560 -7.24 55.64 -27.12
C LEU A 560 -8.40 55.09 -27.95
N GLY A 561 -9.44 55.89 -28.13
CA GLY A 561 -10.58 55.57 -29.01
C GLY A 561 -10.39 56.07 -30.44
N ASP A 562 -11.51 56.19 -31.15
CA ASP A 562 -11.54 56.71 -32.51
C ASP A 562 -10.84 58.08 -32.59
N PHE A 563 -10.01 58.28 -33.62
CA PHE A 563 -9.20 59.48 -33.87
C PHE A 563 -8.12 59.78 -32.79
N GLY A 564 -7.70 58.78 -32.01
CA GLY A 564 -6.56 58.91 -31.09
C GLY A 564 -6.86 59.71 -29.82
N ARG A 565 -8.13 59.83 -29.44
CA ARG A 565 -8.55 60.57 -28.22
C ARG A 565 -8.49 59.67 -26.99
N GLU A 566 -7.94 60.19 -25.88
CA GLU A 566 -7.88 59.45 -24.61
C GLU A 566 -9.30 59.14 -24.11
N ILE A 567 -9.54 57.88 -23.77
CA ILE A 567 -10.76 57.39 -23.12
C ILE A 567 -10.48 57.23 -21.63
N VAL A 568 -9.43 56.48 -21.30
CA VAL A 568 -9.02 56.21 -19.92
C VAL A 568 -7.50 56.25 -19.82
N CYS A 569 -7.00 56.84 -18.73
CA CYS A 569 -5.58 56.89 -18.39
C CYS A 569 -5.38 56.40 -16.95
N ALA A 570 -4.54 55.38 -16.78
CA ALA A 570 -4.13 54.87 -15.48
C ALA A 570 -2.65 55.19 -15.24
N ARG A 571 -2.30 55.61 -14.01
CA ARG A 571 -0.90 55.77 -13.59
C ARG A 571 -0.65 54.99 -12.30
N PHE A 572 0.33 54.11 -12.32
CA PHE A 572 0.69 53.28 -11.17
C PHE A 572 2.21 53.11 -11.07
N GLY A 573 2.70 52.97 -9.84
CA GLY A 573 4.12 52.73 -9.56
C GLY A 573 4.52 51.30 -9.91
N ILE A 574 5.69 51.13 -10.54
CA ILE A 574 6.23 49.82 -10.90
C ILE A 574 7.75 49.79 -10.74
N ASN A 575 8.24 48.67 -10.21
CA ASN A 575 9.66 48.34 -10.08
C ASN A 575 9.94 47.06 -10.88
N LEU A 576 10.63 47.19 -12.00
CA LEU A 576 11.17 46.11 -12.82
C LEU A 576 12.63 45.90 -12.43
N ILE A 577 12.92 44.83 -11.71
CA ILE A 577 14.26 44.50 -11.20
C ILE A 577 14.83 43.26 -11.89
N GLU A 578 16.14 43.13 -11.91
CA GLU A 578 16.82 41.89 -12.28
C GLU A 578 16.81 40.94 -11.07
N ARG A 579 16.75 39.63 -11.31
CA ARG A 579 16.58 38.63 -10.26
C ARG A 579 17.88 38.35 -9.52
#